data_AF-A0A836RLT7-F1
#
_entry.id   AF-A0A836RLT7-F1
#
_cell.length_a   1.000
_cell.length_b   1.000
_cell.length_c   1.000
_cell.angle_alpha   90.00
_cell.angle_beta   90.00
_cell.angle_gamma   90.00
#
_symmetry.space_group_name_H-M   'P 1'
#
loop_
_entity.id
_entity.type
_entity.pdbx_description
1 polymer ?
#
loop_
_entity_poly.entity_id
_entity_poly.type
_entity_poly.pdbx_seq_one_letter_code
_entity_poly.pdbx_strand_id
1 'polypeptide(L)' 'MTDVLKGKKLKDADELFEIFHKILTGQTAPTKYLDKLGKLAAFAGVAEFPVRVKCATLAWHTMHNCLHNRPDMVTTEEDI' A
#
# COMPACT_ATOMS: atom_id res chain seq x y z
N MET A 1 -2.31 -8.10 1.70
CA MET A 1 -2.13 -7.15 2.81
C MET A 1 -2.11 -7.85 4.16
N THR A 2 -3.24 -8.41 4.62
CA THR A 2 -3.40 -8.97 5.99
C THR A 2 -2.30 -9.97 6.38
N ASP A 3 -1.95 -10.89 5.49
CA ASP A 3 -0.89 -11.88 5.76
C ASP A 3 0.49 -11.27 5.98
N VAL A 4 0.78 -10.13 5.33
CA VAL A 4 2.07 -9.44 5.48
C VAL A 4 2.10 -8.63 6.77
N LEU A 5 0.96 -8.13 7.24
CA LEU A 5 0.87 -7.24 8.40
C LEU A 5 0.76 -7.97 9.75
N LYS A 6 0.28 -9.23 9.76
CA LYS A 6 0.15 -10.01 10.99
C LYS A 6 1.50 -10.10 11.74
N GLY A 7 1.48 -9.73 13.02
CA GLY A 7 2.65 -9.79 13.91
C GLY A 7 3.70 -8.70 13.68
N LYS A 8 3.48 -7.75 12.76
CA LYS A 8 4.38 -6.60 12.55
C LYS A 8 4.13 -5.48 13.56
N LYS A 9 5.15 -4.67 13.80
CA LYS A 9 5.00 -3.43 14.57
C LYS A 9 4.32 -2.37 13.71
N LEU A 10 3.68 -1.41 14.38
CA LEU A 10 3.03 -0.26 13.75
C LEU A 10 3.94 0.41 12.71
N LYS A 11 5.17 0.75 13.11
CA LYS A 11 6.18 1.36 12.24
C LYS A 11 6.47 0.54 10.95
N ASP A 12 6.49 -0.78 11.06
CA ASP A 12 6.75 -1.64 9.90
C ASP A 12 5.54 -1.67 8.95
N ALA A 13 4.32 -1.56 9.50
CA ALA A 13 3.09 -1.45 8.71
C ALA A 13 3.04 -0.13 7.95
N ASP A 14 3.44 0.98 8.59
CA ASP A 14 3.51 2.31 7.97
C ASP A 14 4.56 2.33 6.84
N GLU A 15 5.74 1.76 7.09
CA GLU A 15 6.78 1.66 6.06
C GLU A 15 6.32 0.82 4.86
N LEU A 16 5.62 -0.29 5.12
CA LEU A 16 5.06 -1.12 4.04
C LEU A 16 3.97 -0.40 3.26
N PHE A 17 3.09 0.34 3.94
CA PHE A 17 2.08 1.17 3.30
C PHE A 17 2.73 2.17 2.34
N GLU A 18 3.72 2.92 2.82
CA GLU A 18 4.44 3.93 2.04
C GLU A 18 5.14 3.36 0.80
N ILE A 19 5.86 2.25 0.96
CA ILE A 19 6.55 1.59 -0.14
C ILE A 19 5.55 1.07 -1.16
N PHE A 20 4.49 0.39 -0.71
CA PHE A 20 3.47 -0.17 -1.58
C PHE A 20 2.73 0.91 -2.36
N HIS A 21 2.35 2.00 -1.68
CA HIS A 21 1.68 3.14 -2.29
C HIS A 21 2.55 3.81 -3.37
N LYS A 22 3.83 4.08 -3.07
CA LYS A 22 4.78 4.67 -4.02
C LYS A 22 5.00 3.81 -5.26
N ILE A 23 4.98 2.49 -5.13
CA ILE A 23 5.11 1.59 -6.27
C ILE A 23 3.86 1.64 -7.14
N LEU A 24 2.68 1.54 -6.52
CA LEU A 24 1.43 1.52 -7.27
C LEU A 24 1.09 2.86 -7.93
N THR A 25 1.57 3.97 -7.39
CA THR A 25 1.43 5.31 -7.99
C THR A 25 2.56 5.65 -8.98
N GLY A 26 3.47 4.72 -9.27
CA GLY A 26 4.57 4.91 -10.22
C GLY A 26 5.68 5.85 -9.73
N GLN A 27 5.67 6.25 -8.46
CA GLN A 27 6.68 7.14 -7.86
C GLN A 27 8.03 6.44 -7.61
N THR A 28 8.05 5.10 -7.56
CA THR A 28 9.30 4.34 -7.39
C THR A 28 9.26 2.97 -8.05
N ALA A 29 10.45 2.47 -8.42
CA ALA A 29 10.59 1.15 -9.02
C ALA A 29 10.52 0.04 -7.95
N PRO A 30 9.76 -1.05 -8.19
CA PRO A 30 9.68 -2.19 -7.27
C PRO A 30 11.03 -2.83 -6.99
N THR A 31 11.95 -2.77 -7.97
CA THR A 31 13.31 -3.33 -7.89
C THR A 31 14.12 -2.77 -6.73
N LYS A 32 13.82 -1.56 -6.25
CA LYS A 32 14.48 -0.94 -5.09
C LYS A 32 14.04 -1.55 -3.75
N TYR A 33 12.93 -2.29 -3.73
CA TYR A 33 12.29 -2.77 -2.50
C TYR A 33 11.86 -4.25 -2.56
N LEU A 34 12.44 -5.04 -3.46
CA LEU A 34 12.07 -6.45 -3.66
C LEU A 34 12.11 -7.25 -2.34
N ASP A 35 13.16 -7.06 -1.54
CA ASP A 35 13.33 -7.76 -0.26
C ASP A 35 12.24 -7.41 0.77
N LYS A 36 11.74 -6.17 0.73
CA LYS A 36 10.70 -5.67 1.66
C LYS A 36 9.29 -6.04 1.19
N LEU A 37 9.07 -6.08 -0.11
CA LEU A 37 7.75 -6.37 -0.69
C LEU A 37 7.42 -7.85 -0.61
N GLY A 38 8.38 -8.74 -0.86
CA GLY A 38 8.14 -10.18 -0.97
C GLY A 38 6.97 -10.48 -1.92
N LYS A 39 5.89 -11.08 -1.39
CA LYS A 39 4.67 -11.39 -2.15
C LYS A 39 3.97 -10.15 -2.74
N LEU A 40 4.17 -8.96 -2.17
CA LEU A 40 3.58 -7.71 -2.68
C LEU A 40 4.18 -7.28 -4.01
N ALA A 41 5.37 -7.76 -4.37
CA ALA A 41 5.99 -7.44 -5.66
C ALA A 41 5.13 -7.92 -6.85
N ALA A 42 4.28 -8.93 -6.66
CA ALA A 42 3.33 -9.38 -7.67
C ALA A 42 2.31 -8.29 -8.08
N PHE A 43 2.08 -7.29 -7.23
CA PHE A 43 1.20 -6.16 -7.53
C PHE A 43 1.90 -5.01 -8.25
N ALA A 44 3.22 -5.08 -8.48
CA ALA A 44 3.98 -4.02 -9.15
C ALA A 44 3.39 -3.60 -10.51
N GLY A 45 2.90 -4.57 -11.30
CA GLY A 45 2.28 -4.31 -12.60
C GLY A 45 0.96 -3.55 -12.53
N VAL A 46 0.33 -3.45 -11.35
CA VAL A 46 -0.91 -2.65 -11.19
C VAL A 46 -0.66 -1.16 -11.43
N ALA A 47 0.58 -0.69 -11.26
CA ALA A 47 0.96 0.69 -11.55
C ALA A 47 0.72 1.10 -13.02
N GLU A 48 0.71 0.14 -13.95
CA GLU A 48 0.42 0.38 -15.37
C GLU A 48 -1.08 0.58 -15.66
N PHE A 49 -1.94 0.35 -14.67
CA PHE A 49 -3.39 0.40 -14.80
C PHE A 49 -3.98 1.36 -13.75
N PRO A 50 -4.03 2.69 -14.02
CA PRO A 50 -4.47 3.69 -13.04
C PRO A 50 -5.83 3.39 -12.39
N VAL A 51 -6.77 2.83 -13.16
CA VAL A 51 -8.10 2.42 -12.67
C VAL A 51 -8.02 1.30 -11.62
N ARG A 52 -6.97 0.45 -11.68
CA ARG A 52 -6.77 -0.70 -10.77
C ARG A 52 -5.96 -0.32 -9.53
N VAL A 53 -5.21 0.78 -9.56
CA VAL A 53 -4.45 1.29 -8.41
C VAL A 53 -5.38 1.56 -7.24
N LYS A 54 -6.49 2.26 -7.46
CA LYS A 54 -7.49 2.59 -6.43
C LYS A 54 -8.04 1.36 -5.70
N CYS A 55 -8.39 0.31 -6.45
CA CYS A 55 -8.86 -0.95 -5.86
C CYS A 55 -7.76 -1.67 -5.07
N ALA A 56 -6.51 -1.61 -5.53
CA ALA A 56 -5.38 -2.26 -4.88
C ALA A 56 -4.91 -1.53 -3.61
N THR A 57 -5.11 -0.21 -3.50
CA THR A 57 -4.69 0.61 -2.36
C THR A 57 -5.78 0.80 -1.30
N LEU A 58 -7.08 0.65 -1.62
CA LEU A 58 -8.17 0.93 -0.68
C LEU A 58 -8.03 0.23 0.67
N ALA A 59 -7.81 -1.09 0.68
CA ALA A 59 -7.66 -1.84 1.93
C ALA A 59 -6.46 -1.37 2.77
N TRP A 60 -5.40 -0.88 2.10
CA TRP A 60 -4.22 -0.33 2.74
C TRP A 60 -4.50 1.03 3.39
N HIS A 61 -5.25 1.90 2.72
CA HIS A 61 -5.70 3.16 3.30
C HIS A 61 -6.61 2.94 4.51
N THR A 62 -7.54 1.98 4.42
CA THR A 62 -8.40 1.63 5.57
C THR A 62 -7.58 1.15 6.76
N MET A 63 -6.62 0.26 6.50
CA MET A 63 -5.71 -0.24 7.52
C MET A 63 -4.89 0.89 8.16
N HIS A 64 -4.30 1.78 7.36
CA HIS A 64 -3.51 2.91 7.85
C HIS A 64 -4.35 3.89 8.69
N ASN A 65 -5.58 4.20 8.27
CA ASN A 65 -6.49 5.06 9.05
C ASN A 65 -6.86 4.41 10.40
N CYS A 66 -7.19 3.12 10.41
CA CYS A 66 -7.48 2.38 11.65
C CYS A 66 -6.29 2.39 12.61
N LEU A 67 -5.06 2.20 12.09
CA LEU A 67 -3.84 2.22 12.90
C LEU A 67 -3.54 3.59 13.52
N HIS A 68 -3.98 4.68 12.88
CA HIS A 68 -3.78 6.06 13.33
C HIS A 68 -4.99 6.68 14.03
N ASN A 69 -6.03 5.88 14.36
CA ASN A 69 -7.28 6.36 14.96
C ASN A 69 -7.92 7.54 14.20
N ARG A 70 -7.86 7.50 12.87
CA ARG A 70 -8.48 8.48 11.98
C ARG A 70 -9.95 8.10 11.73
N PRO A 71 -10.94 8.88 12.20
CA PRO A 71 -12.36 8.54 12.10
C PRO A 71 -12.98 8.91 10.74
N ASP A 72 -12.22 9.53 9.85
CA ASP A 72 -12.63 9.93 8.51
C ASP A 72 -12.95 8.74 7.59
N MET A 73 -13.93 8.95 6.72
CA MET A 73 -14.28 7.99 5.67
C MET A 73 -13.09 7.84 4.72
N VAL A 74 -12.61 6.61 4.57
CA VAL A 74 -11.49 6.29 3.69
C VAL A 74 -11.99 6.30 2.24
N THR A 75 -11.32 7.09 1.40
CA THR A 75 -11.50 7.13 -0.06
C THR A 75 -10.15 7.09 -0.75
N THR A 76 -10.12 6.61 -1.99
CA THR A 76 -8.93 6.65 -2.87
C THR A 76 -9.15 7.55 -4.09
N GLU A 77 -10.16 8.41 -4.03
CA GLU A 77 -10.52 9.31 -5.13
C GLU A 77 -9.50 10.44 -5.34
N GLU A 78 -8.77 10.82 -4.29
CA GLU A 78 -7.80 11.92 -4.25
C GLU A 78 -6.34 11.48 -4.47
N ASP A 79 -6.06 10.17 -4.52
CA ASP A 79 -4.70 9.60 -4.45
C ASP A 79 -3.95 9.45 -5.80
N ILE A 80 -4.52 9.90 -6.92
CA ILE A 80 -3.94 9.76 -8.28
C ILE A 80 -4.17 11.01 -9.11
#